data_AF-A0AAE4EY15-F1
#
_entry.id   AF-A0AAE4EY15-F1
#
_cell.length_a   1.000
_cell.length_b   1.000
_cell.length_c   1.000
_cell.angle_alpha   90.00
_cell.angle_beta   90.00
_cell.angle_gamma   90.00
#
_symmetry.space_group_name_H-M   'P 1'
#
loop_
_entity.id
_entity.type
_entity.pdbx_description
1 polymer ?
#
loop_
_entity_poly.entity_id
_entity_poly.type
_entity_poly.pdbx_seq_one_letter_code
_entity_poly.pdbx_strand_id
1 'polypeptide(L)' 'MTDPDVQDEAVPWIDDQSQRSDGVSDLSQLDVVSDPESNTVTFVSKRIEDDTTTAWITAEVDILVDLSELR' A
#
# COMPACT_ATOMS: atom_id res chain seq x y z
N MET A 1 -20.91 27.53 -26.37
CA MET A 1 -21.10 26.24 -25.67
C MET A 1 -19.83 25.47 -25.93
N THR A 2 -18.92 25.50 -24.97
CA THR A 2 -17.62 24.84 -25.05
C THR A 2 -17.38 24.29 -23.65
N ASP A 3 -17.44 22.97 -23.53
CA ASP A 3 -17.08 22.26 -22.30
C ASP A 3 -15.62 22.59 -21.94
N PRO A 4 -15.32 22.93 -20.68
CA PRO A 4 -13.94 22.97 -20.22
C PRO A 4 -13.43 21.54 -20.10
N ASP A 5 -12.45 21.23 -20.95
CA ASP A 5 -11.56 20.07 -20.90
C ASP A 5 -11.07 19.86 -19.45
N VAL A 6 -11.69 18.91 -18.76
CA VAL A 6 -11.22 18.44 -17.44
C VAL A 6 -9.93 17.69 -17.73
N GLN A 7 -8.82 18.42 -17.62
CA GLN A 7 -7.48 17.86 -17.58
C GLN A 7 -7.46 16.93 -16.35
N ASP A 8 -7.60 15.63 -16.59
CA ASP A 8 -7.36 14.59 -15.61
C ASP A 8 -5.85 14.66 -15.30
N GLU A 9 -5.51 15.51 -14.32
CA GLU A 9 -4.16 15.69 -13.83
C GLU A 9 -3.77 14.37 -13.15
N ALA A 10 -3.19 13.47 -13.95
CA ALA A 10 -2.71 12.17 -13.52
C ALA A 10 -1.83 12.37 -12.29
N VAL A 11 -2.36 11.93 -11.15
CA VAL A 11 -1.80 12.21 -9.84
C VAL A 11 -0.39 11.60 -9.78
N PRO A 12 0.67 12.38 -9.56
CA PRO A 12 2.07 11.99 -9.85
C PRO A 12 2.71 11.00 -8.85
N TRP A 13 1.93 10.35 -8.00
CA TRP A 13 2.44 9.45 -6.95
C TRP A 13 2.79 8.04 -7.45
N ILE A 14 2.53 7.72 -8.72
CA ILE A 14 2.75 6.37 -9.26
C ILE A 14 4.15 6.19 -9.87
N ASP A 15 4.89 7.27 -10.17
CA ASP A 15 6.21 7.17 -10.82
C ASP A 15 7.41 6.96 -9.86
N ASP A 16 7.23 7.03 -8.54
CA ASP A 16 8.34 6.88 -7.57
C ASP A 16 8.61 5.42 -7.13
N GLN A 17 8.02 4.41 -7.78
CA GLN A 17 8.30 3.01 -7.43
C GLN A 17 9.49 2.40 -8.18
N SER A 18 10.05 3.10 -9.17
CA SER A 18 11.12 2.55 -10.02
C SER A 18 12.54 3.01 -9.64
N GLN A 19 12.70 3.98 -8.73
CA GLN A 19 14.03 4.48 -8.31
C GLN A 19 14.46 4.13 -6.88
N ARG A 20 13.64 3.47 -6.07
CA ARG A 20 14.05 3.00 -4.73
C ARG A 20 14.65 1.59 -4.76
N SER A 21 15.64 1.38 -5.61
CA SER A 21 16.44 0.15 -5.61
C SER A 21 17.90 0.47 -5.87
N ASP A 22 18.49 1.35 -5.06
CA ASP A 22 19.94 1.47 -4.93
C ASP A 22 20.30 2.10 -3.58
N GLY A 23 20.51 1.24 -2.57
CA GLY A 23 21.15 1.64 -1.31
C GLY A 23 20.29 1.35 -0.08
N VAL A 24 20.60 0.23 0.59
CA VAL A 24 19.93 -0.32 1.77
C VAL A 24 18.59 -0.96 1.43
N SER A 25 18.62 -2.27 1.12
CA SER A 25 17.47 -3.12 1.40
C SER A 25 17.23 -3.06 2.90
N ASP A 26 16.48 -2.05 3.36
CA ASP A 26 15.92 -2.04 4.70
C ASP A 26 14.96 -3.23 4.69
N LEU A 27 15.47 -4.38 5.15
CA LEU A 27 14.77 -5.65 5.15
C LEU A 27 13.52 -5.43 5.98
N SER A 28 12.41 -5.17 5.30
CA SER A 28 11.13 -4.84 5.92
C SER A 28 10.26 -6.08 5.82
N GLN A 29 9.76 -6.56 6.95
CA GLN A 29 8.79 -7.63 7.01
C GLN A 29 7.39 -7.02 7.07
N LEU A 30 6.47 -7.56 6.26
CA LEU A 30 5.07 -7.20 6.28
C LEU A 30 4.27 -8.35 6.88
N ASP A 31 3.67 -8.13 8.05
CA ASP A 31 2.71 -9.06 8.63
C ASP A 31 1.29 -8.58 8.32
N VAL A 32 0.38 -9.53 8.08
CA VAL A 32 -1.04 -9.26 7.80
C VAL A 32 -1.88 -9.93 8.87
N VAL A 33 -2.71 -9.15 9.56
CA VAL A 33 -3.59 -9.61 10.63
C VAL A 33 -5.04 -9.34 10.26
N SER A 34 -5.83 -10.39 10.08
CA SER A 34 -7.27 -10.29 9.80
C SER A 34 -8.08 -10.33 11.10
N ASP A 35 -9.03 -9.41 11.25
CA ASP A 35 -10.02 -9.40 12.33
C ASP A 35 -11.43 -9.64 11.74
N PRO A 36 -11.97 -10.86 11.85
CA PRO A 36 -13.28 -11.20 11.31
C PRO A 36 -14.45 -10.63 12.12
N GLU A 37 -14.25 -10.27 13.39
CA GLU A 37 -15.33 -9.69 14.21
C GLU A 37 -15.64 -8.25 13.75
N SER A 38 -14.59 -7.52 13.38
CA SER A 38 -14.68 -6.16 12.85
C SER A 38 -14.68 -6.10 11.32
N ASN A 39 -14.53 -7.24 10.62
CA ASN A 39 -14.37 -7.33 9.17
C ASN A 39 -13.24 -6.43 8.62
N THR A 40 -12.11 -6.37 9.33
CA THR A 40 -10.95 -5.56 8.94
C THR A 40 -9.69 -6.39 8.76
N VAL A 41 -8.71 -5.82 8.07
CA VAL A 41 -7.35 -6.34 7.92
C VAL A 41 -6.38 -5.24 8.31
N THR A 42 -5.36 -5.60 9.09
CA THR A 42 -4.26 -4.71 9.46
C THR A 42 -2.96 -5.20 8.86
N PHE A 43 -2.28 -4.31 8.13
CA PHE A 43 -0.94 -4.51 7.61
C PHE A 43 0.06 -3.88 8.57
N VAL A 44 1.03 -4.66 9.03
CA VAL A 44 2.05 -4.23 9.98
C VAL A 44 3.40 -4.32 9.30
N SER A 45 4.05 -3.17 9.11
CA SER A 45 5.40 -3.09 8.57
C SER A 45 6.40 -3.08 9.72
N LYS A 46 7.35 -4.01 9.72
CA LYS A 46 8.40 -4.14 10.71
C LYS A 46 9.78 -4.10 10.06
N ARG A 47 10.76 -3.59 10.79
CA ARG A 47 12.17 -3.78 10.44
C ARG A 47 12.62 -5.16 10.88
N ILE A 48 13.26 -5.90 9.98
CA ILE A 48 13.77 -7.26 10.27
C ILE A 48 14.95 -7.23 11.25
N GLU A 49 15.69 -6.12 11.33
CA GLU A 49 16.87 -6.01 12.20
C GLU A 49 16.52 -6.10 13.69
N ASP A 50 15.39 -5.51 14.09
CA ASP A 50 15.02 -5.32 15.49
C ASP A 50 13.54 -5.62 15.79
N ASP A 51 12.80 -6.17 14.83
CA ASP A 51 11.35 -6.40 14.88
C ASP A 51 10.52 -5.15 15.23
N THR A 52 11.10 -3.94 15.10
CA THR A 52 10.39 -2.70 15.43
C THR A 52 9.33 -2.40 14.37
N THR A 53 8.07 -2.25 14.80
CA THR A 53 6.99 -1.76 13.95
C THR A 53 7.27 -0.33 13.51
N THR A 54 7.34 -0.13 12.20
CA THR A 54 7.57 1.18 11.58
C THR A 54 6.27 1.87 11.20
N ALA A 55 5.25 1.09 10.82
CA ALA A 55 3.93 1.59 10.47
C ALA A 55 2.87 0.49 10.58
N TRP A 56 1.60 0.90 10.73
CA TRP A 56 0.44 0.03 10.57
C TRP A 56 -0.66 0.74 9.76
N ILE A 57 -1.42 -0.04 9.00
CA ILE A 57 -2.58 0.43 8.23
C ILE A 57 -3.71 -0.57 8.43
N THR A 58 -4.89 -0.10 8.82
CA THR A 58 -6.10 -0.93 8.95
C THR A 58 -7.12 -0.53 7.89
N ALA A 59 -7.70 -1.53 7.24
CA ALA A 59 -8.65 -1.39 6.15
C ALA A 59 -9.83 -2.34 6.36
N GLU A 60 -11.02 -1.97 5.92
CA GLU A 60 -12.15 -2.89 5.79
C GLU A 60 -11.82 -3.97 4.75
N VAL A 61 -12.34 -5.19 4.90
CA VAL A 61 -12.04 -6.30 3.98
C VAL A 61 -12.60 -6.04 2.57
N ASP A 62 -13.71 -5.32 2.46
CA ASP A 62 -14.42 -5.06 1.21
C ASP A 62 -13.73 -4.02 0.31
N ILE A 63 -12.76 -3.27 0.83
CA ILE A 63 -11.96 -2.29 0.07
C ILE A 63 -10.63 -2.87 -0.44
N LEU A 64 -10.32 -4.13 -0.11
CA LEU A 64 -9.10 -4.79 -0.58
C LEU A 64 -9.30 -5.37 -1.98
N VAL A 65 -8.41 -4.99 -2.90
CA VAL A 65 -8.37 -5.55 -4.25
C VAL A 65 -7.28 -6.60 -4.32
N ASP A 66 -7.64 -7.84 -4.62
CA ASP A 66 -6.67 -8.89 -4.92
C ASP A 66 -6.15 -8.70 -6.35
N LEU A 67 -4.92 -8.21 -6.47
CA LEU A 67 -4.25 -8.00 -7.75
C LEU A 67 -3.83 -9.32 -8.43
N SER A 68 -3.85 -10.45 -7.72
CA SER A 68 -3.57 -11.76 -8.32
C SER A 68 -4.69 -12.22 -9.26
N GLU A 69 -5.91 -11.69 -9.09
CA GLU A 69 -7.05 -11.98 -9.96
C GLU A 69 -7.11 -11.09 -11.21
N LEU A 70 -6.28 -10.03 -11.29
CA LEU A 70 -6.33 -9.02 -12.35
C LEU A 70 -5.55 -9.41 -13.62
N ARG A 71 -5.43 -10.71 -13.89
CA ARG A 71 -4.59 -11.27 -14.97
C ARG A 71 -5.28 -11.35 -16.34
#